data_AF-B0LTA1-F1
#
_entry.id   AF-B0LTA1-F1
#
_cell.length_a   1.000
_cell.length_b   1.000
_cell.length_c   1.000
_cell.angle_alpha   90.00
_cell.angle_beta   90.00
_cell.angle_gamma   90.00
#
_symmetry.space_group_name_H-M   'P 1'
#
loop_
_entity.id
_entity.type
_entity.pdbx_description
1 polymer ?
#
loop_
_entity_poly.entity_id
_entity_poly.type
_entity_poly.pdbx_seq_one_letter_code
_entity_poly.pdbx_strand_id
1 'polypeptide(L)'
;MKVKVLSLLVPALLVAGAANAAEIYNKDGNKLDLYGKVDGLHYFSDNDSVDGDQTYMRLGFKGETQVTDQLTGYGQWEYQIQGNKPENDNNSWTRVAFAGLKF
;
A
#
# COMPACT_ATOMS: atom_id res chain seq x y z
N MET A 1 30.78 -0.63 -18.27
CA MET A 1 29.41 -1.00 -18.70
C MET A 1 28.59 -1.82 -17.69
N LYS A 2 29.16 -2.33 -16.58
CA LYS A 2 28.42 -3.20 -15.63
C LYS A 2 27.67 -2.46 -14.49
N VAL A 3 28.04 -1.22 -14.18
CA VAL A 3 27.40 -0.45 -13.09
C VAL A 3 26.08 0.20 -13.52
N LYS A 4 25.95 0.60 -14.81
CA LYS A 4 24.74 1.24 -15.36
C LYS A 4 23.51 0.33 -15.40
N VAL A 5 23.71 -0.98 -15.51
CA VAL A 5 22.60 -1.96 -15.51
C VAL A 5 22.10 -2.22 -14.08
N LEU A 6 23.02 -2.24 -13.11
CA LEU A 6 22.66 -2.41 -11.70
C LEU A 6 21.83 -1.22 -11.19
N SER A 7 22.16 0.01 -11.61
CA SER A 7 21.40 1.21 -11.25
C SER A 7 20.01 1.29 -11.88
N LEU A 8 19.73 0.54 -12.95
CA LEU A 8 18.39 0.41 -13.55
C LEU A 8 17.56 -0.70 -12.90
N LEU A 9 18.22 -1.75 -12.39
CA LEU A 9 17.57 -2.85 -11.68
C LEU A 9 17.04 -2.44 -10.30
N VAL A 10 17.71 -1.50 -9.62
CA VAL A 10 17.30 -1.04 -8.29
C VAL A 10 15.95 -0.29 -8.31
N PRO A 11 15.68 0.64 -9.25
CA PRO A 11 14.34 1.20 -9.45
C PRO A 11 13.30 0.17 -9.86
N ALA A 12 13.64 -0.80 -10.71
CA ALA A 12 12.70 -1.84 -11.14
C ALA A 12 12.28 -2.77 -9.98
N LEU A 13 13.21 -3.08 -9.06
CA LEU A 13 12.93 -3.83 -7.83
C LEU A 13 12.08 -3.03 -6.84
N LEU A 14 12.19 -1.69 -6.82
CA LEU A 14 11.32 -0.82 -6.02
C LEU A 14 9.88 -0.77 -6.56
N VAL A 15 9.66 -1.06 -7.85
CA VAL A 15 8.32 -1.17 -8.45
C VAL A 15 7.66 -2.51 -8.09
N ALA A 16 8.42 -3.56 -7.76
CA ALA A 16 7.89 -4.88 -7.43
C ALA A 16 7.11 -4.94 -6.10
N GLY A 17 7.21 -3.91 -5.24
CA GLY A 17 6.35 -3.78 -4.05
C GLY A 17 4.90 -3.40 -4.36
N ALA A 18 4.61 -2.97 -5.60
CA ALA A 18 3.29 -2.58 -6.09
C ALA A 18 2.63 -3.66 -6.95
N ALA A 19 3.06 -4.92 -6.88
CA ALA A 19 2.57 -6.00 -7.74
C ALA A 19 1.05 -6.28 -7.65
N ASN A 20 0.33 -5.70 -6.68
CA ASN A 20 -1.13 -5.82 -6.52
C ASN A 20 -1.86 -4.47 -6.54
N ALA A 21 -1.22 -3.40 -7.03
CA ALA A 21 -1.87 -2.11 -7.17
C ALA A 21 -2.49 -2.00 -8.57
N ALA A 22 -3.77 -1.67 -8.64
CA ALA A 22 -4.47 -1.39 -9.89
C ALA A 22 -4.32 0.10 -10.20
N GLU A 23 -3.72 0.42 -11.35
CA GLU A 23 -3.75 1.77 -11.88
C GLU A 23 -5.19 2.10 -12.29
N ILE A 24 -5.81 3.05 -11.59
CA ILE A 24 -7.21 3.45 -11.83
C ILE A 24 -7.32 4.80 -12.53
N TYR A 25 -6.23 5.58 -12.55
CA TYR A 25 -6.15 6.85 -13.25
C TYR A 25 -4.72 7.10 -13.72
N ASN A 26 -4.58 7.49 -14.98
CA ASN A 26 -3.31 7.90 -15.55
C ASN A 26 -3.55 8.89 -16.68
N LYS A 27 -3.34 10.18 -16.38
CA LYS A 27 -3.54 11.26 -17.35
C LYS A 27 -2.72 12.48 -16.99
N ASP A 28 -2.12 13.12 -18.00
CA ASP A 28 -1.40 14.39 -17.88
C ASP A 28 -0.31 14.38 -16.78
N GLY A 29 0.47 13.29 -16.71
CA GLY A 29 1.53 13.13 -15.71
C GLY A 29 1.04 12.82 -14.28
N ASN A 30 -0.28 12.66 -14.10
CA ASN A 30 -0.89 12.27 -12.83
C ASN A 30 -1.30 10.80 -12.87
N LYS A 31 -0.84 10.04 -11.89
CA LYS A 31 -1.11 8.61 -11.73
C LYS A 31 -1.76 8.35 -10.39
N LEU A 32 -2.78 7.51 -10.35
CA LEU A 32 -3.40 7.03 -9.12
C LEU A 32 -3.48 5.52 -9.16
N ASP A 33 -2.77 4.90 -8.24
CA ASP A 33 -2.83 3.47 -7.99
C ASP A 33 -3.73 3.22 -6.77
N LEU A 34 -4.69 2.32 -6.92
CA LEU A 34 -5.48 1.79 -5.81
C LEU A 34 -4.96 0.39 -5.47
N TYR A 35 -4.70 0.13 -4.20
CA TYR A 35 -4.19 -1.16 -3.74
C TYR A 35 -4.82 -1.56 -2.42
N GLY A 36 -4.68 -2.83 -2.07
CA GLY A 36 -5.25 -3.35 -0.85
C GLY A 36 -5.13 -4.85 -0.79
N LYS A 37 -5.70 -5.41 0.27
CA LYS A 37 -5.90 -6.86 0.41
C LYS A 37 -7.03 -7.17 1.38
N VAL A 38 -7.59 -8.35 1.23
CA VAL A 38 -8.44 -8.99 2.23
C VAL A 38 -7.69 -10.25 2.68
N ASP A 39 -7.47 -10.37 3.98
CA ASP A 39 -6.65 -11.41 4.58
C ASP A 39 -7.52 -12.19 5.57
N GLY A 40 -8.01 -13.35 5.12
CA GLY A 40 -8.76 -14.29 5.95
C GLY A 40 -7.79 -15.08 6.83
N LEU A 41 -7.68 -14.68 8.08
CA LEU A 41 -6.62 -15.13 8.98
C LEU A 41 -7.24 -15.74 10.23
N HIS A 42 -6.73 -16.90 10.65
CA HIS A 42 -7.13 -17.54 11.90
C HIS A 42 -5.89 -17.97 12.65
N TYR A 43 -5.80 -17.64 13.93
CA TYR A 43 -4.73 -18.08 14.81
C TYR A 43 -5.17 -19.31 15.58
N PHE A 44 -4.27 -20.30 15.66
CA PHE A 44 -4.41 -21.48 16.52
C PHE A 44 -3.41 -21.35 17.66
N SER A 45 -3.88 -21.30 18.89
CA SER A 45 -3.05 -21.03 20.07
C SER A 45 -3.68 -21.59 21.34
N ASP A 46 -2.85 -22.14 22.23
CA ASP A 46 -3.29 -22.56 23.58
C ASP A 46 -3.68 -21.37 24.49
N ASN A 47 -3.32 -20.14 24.09
CA ASN A 47 -3.76 -18.91 24.74
C ASN A 47 -5.05 -18.38 24.08
N ASP A 48 -6.19 -18.57 24.75
CA ASP A 48 -7.53 -18.15 24.32
C ASP A 48 -7.66 -16.66 23.99
N SER A 49 -6.78 -15.80 24.51
CA SER A 49 -6.84 -14.35 24.25
C SER A 49 -6.37 -13.95 22.85
N VAL A 50 -5.65 -14.83 22.16
CA VAL A 50 -5.12 -14.59 20.79
C VAL A 50 -5.61 -15.60 19.77
N ASP A 51 -6.13 -16.73 20.23
CA ASP A 51 -6.77 -17.76 19.41
C ASP A 51 -8.02 -17.21 18.72
N GLY A 52 -8.30 -17.71 17.52
CA GLY A 52 -9.50 -17.38 16.78
C GLY A 52 -9.28 -16.48 15.56
N ASP A 53 -10.36 -15.88 15.11
CA ASP A 53 -10.38 -15.06 13.90
C ASP A 53 -9.54 -13.78 14.05
N GLN A 54 -8.67 -13.56 13.08
CA GLN A 54 -7.82 -12.38 12.94
C GLN A 54 -8.00 -11.74 11.56
N THR A 55 -9.11 -12.03 10.88
CA THR A 55 -9.42 -11.49 9.55
C THR A 55 -9.35 -9.97 9.54
N TYR A 56 -8.68 -9.42 8.53
CA TYR A 56 -8.58 -7.99 8.32
C TYR A 56 -8.52 -7.64 6.85
N MET A 57 -8.85 -6.40 6.54
CA MET A 57 -8.70 -5.82 5.22
C MET A 57 -7.86 -4.56 5.27
N ARG A 58 -7.16 -4.30 4.17
CA ARG A 58 -6.43 -3.05 3.94
C ARG A 58 -6.84 -2.46 2.61
N LEU A 59 -7.01 -1.16 2.62
CA LEU A 59 -7.26 -0.36 1.42
C LEU A 59 -6.32 0.83 1.44
N GLY A 60 -5.68 1.11 0.32
CA GLY A 60 -4.80 2.25 0.19
C GLY A 60 -4.79 2.78 -1.23
N PHE A 61 -4.34 4.01 -1.36
CA PHE A 61 -4.04 4.60 -2.65
C PHE A 61 -2.67 5.25 -2.64
N LYS A 62 -2.06 5.31 -3.81
CA LYS A 62 -0.80 5.98 -4.06
C LYS A 62 -0.99 6.91 -5.26
N GLY A 63 -0.84 8.19 -5.02
CA GLY A 63 -0.91 9.23 -6.04
C GLY A 63 0.49 9.72 -6.40
N GLU A 64 0.74 9.93 -7.68
CA GLU A 64 1.95 10.57 -8.20
C GLU A 64 1.55 11.68 -9.18
N THR A 65 2.24 12.82 -9.12
CA THR A 65 2.05 13.94 -10.03
C THR A 65 3.41 14.41 -10.51
N GLN A 66 3.62 14.37 -11.83
CA GLN A 66 4.82 14.90 -12.44
C GLN A 66 4.72 16.44 -12.50
N VAL A 67 5.58 17.12 -11.74
CA VAL A 67 5.63 18.60 -11.70
C VAL A 67 6.55 19.11 -12.81
N THR A 68 7.72 18.49 -12.95
CA THR A 68 8.67 18.72 -14.05
C THR A 68 9.38 17.40 -14.41
N ASP A 69 10.24 17.40 -15.44
CA ASP A 69 11.05 16.23 -15.82
C ASP A 69 11.99 15.74 -14.70
N GLN A 70 12.24 16.57 -13.69
CA GLN A 70 13.15 16.29 -12.57
C GLN A 70 12.44 16.37 -11.20
N LEU A 71 11.12 16.58 -11.16
CA LEU A 71 10.39 16.72 -9.91
C LEU A 71 9.04 16.00 -10.00
N THR A 72 8.85 15.04 -9.11
CA THR A 72 7.58 14.31 -8.96
C THR A 72 7.08 14.45 -7.53
N GLY A 73 5.85 14.94 -7.37
CA GLY A 73 5.15 14.85 -6.09
C GLY A 73 4.50 13.49 -5.95
N TYR A 74 4.49 12.93 -4.74
CA TYR A 74 3.78 11.70 -4.46
C TYR A 74 3.11 11.73 -3.09
N GLY A 75 2.05 10.95 -2.95
CA GLY A 75 1.33 10.77 -1.70
C GLY A 75 0.85 9.33 -1.56
N GLN A 76 0.78 8.86 -0.33
CA GLN A 76 0.29 7.52 -0.02
C GLN A 76 -0.57 7.54 1.23
N TRP A 77 -1.69 6.83 1.16
CA TRP A 77 -2.55 6.55 2.29
C TRP A 77 -2.90 5.07 2.32
N GLU A 78 -2.95 4.48 3.50
CA GLU A 78 -3.39 3.11 3.74
C GLU A 78 -4.23 3.05 5.03
N TYR A 79 -5.38 2.41 4.93
CA TYR A 79 -6.35 2.21 5.99
C TYR A 79 -6.50 0.72 6.27
N GLN A 80 -6.52 0.34 7.55
CA GLN A 80 -6.79 -1.02 8.00
C GLN A 80 -8.12 -1.09 8.71
N ILE A 81 -8.90 -2.12 8.39
CA ILE A 81 -10.19 -2.44 9.01
C ILE A 81 -10.10 -3.87 9.50
N GLN A 82 -10.40 -4.08 10.78
CA GLN A 82 -10.52 -5.42 11.34
C GLN A 82 -11.88 -6.03 10.98
N GLY A 83 -11.86 -7.27 10.50
CA GLY A 83 -13.04 -8.05 10.14
C GLY A 83 -13.39 -9.13 11.17
N ASN A 84 -12.68 -9.17 12.30
CA ASN A 84 -12.81 -10.19 13.34
C ASN A 84 -13.58 -9.71 14.60
N LYS A 85 -14.32 -8.60 14.49
CA LYS A 85 -15.14 -8.03 15.57
C LYS A 85 -16.60 -7.91 15.13
N PRO A 86 -17.57 -7.96 16.07
CA PRO A 86 -18.96 -7.72 15.73
C PRO A 86 -19.18 -6.31 15.19
N GLU A 87 -20.22 -6.11 14.38
CA GLU A 87 -20.48 -4.84 13.67
C GLU A 87 -20.76 -3.64 14.58
N ASN A 88 -21.01 -3.87 15.87
CA ASN A 88 -21.17 -2.80 16.86
C ASN A 88 -19.84 -2.24 17.40
N ASP A 89 -18.71 -2.83 17.00
CA ASP A 89 -17.35 -2.40 17.34
C ASP A 89 -16.67 -1.80 16.10
N ASN A 90 -16.01 -0.65 16.27
CA ASN A 90 -15.28 0.01 15.20
C ASN A 90 -13.78 -0.09 15.47
N ASN A 91 -13.16 -1.10 14.87
CA ASN A 91 -11.73 -1.35 15.00
C ASN A 91 -11.03 -1.13 13.65
N SER A 92 -10.79 0.14 13.33
CA SER A 92 -10.14 0.55 12.09
C SER A 92 -9.24 1.77 12.31
N TRP A 93 -8.14 1.88 11.54
CA TRP A 93 -7.18 2.97 11.68
C TRP A 93 -6.34 3.21 10.43
N THR A 94 -5.79 4.42 10.33
CA THR A 94 -4.81 4.79 9.32
C THR A 94 -3.45 4.21 9.65
N ARG A 95 -2.88 3.40 8.76
CA ARG A 95 -1.55 2.78 8.92
C ARG A 95 -0.45 3.71 8.43
N VAL A 96 -0.65 4.30 7.25
CA VAL A 96 0.26 5.28 6.67
C VAL A 96 -0.53 6.42 6.07
N ALA A 97 -0.02 7.64 6.23
CA ALA A 97 -0.53 8.85 5.58
C ALA A 97 0.65 9.80 5.44
N PHE A 98 1.18 9.93 4.22
CA PHE A 98 2.31 10.83 3.97
C PHE A 98 2.28 11.38 2.54
N ALA A 99 3.00 12.48 2.37
CA ALA A 99 3.30 13.09 1.09
C ALA A 99 4.81 13.38 1.01
N GLY A 100 5.35 13.37 -0.20
CA GLY A 100 6.77 13.59 -0.44
C GLY A 100 7.04 14.14 -1.84
N LEU A 101 8.29 14.54 -2.03
CA LEU A 101 8.83 14.99 -3.31
C LEU A 101 9.97 14.06 -3.70
N LYS A 102 10.03 13.72 -4.98
CA LYS A 102 11.10 12.96 -5.61
C LYS A 102 11.82 13.88 -6.60
N PHE A 103 13.13 14.02 -6.42
CA PHE A 103 14.04 14.86 -7.21
C PHE A 103 14.89 14.01 -8.15
#